data_AF-A0A926WFS3-F1
#
_entry.id   AF-A0A926WFS3-F1
#
_cell.length_a   1.000
_cell.length_b   1.000
_cell.length_c   1.000
_cell.angle_alpha   90.00
_cell.angle_beta   90.00
_cell.angle_gamma   90.00
#
_symmetry.space_group_name_H-M   'P 1'
#
loop_
_entity.id
_entity.type
_entity.pdbx_description
1 polymer ?
#
loop_
_entity_poly.entity_id
_entity_poly.type
_entity_poly.pdbx_seq_one_letter_code
_entity_poly.pdbx_strand_id
1 'polypeptide(L)'
;MLTSSETPIIAAVVLVAFAILGWGFYRARPFGKLGILAWLQSVVLMAPWLLFFGLFAAGIYINIAGILLLLVLSTGIYIFLGRQLRQAGQDAILKQRATARLANQASEAVTTPADAKQLPVVAEVKVEAITIPEEDLNTIKGIFGIDTFFATETIPYQEGAIFKGNLRGEPEEVHNRLTKSLQNRLGDKYRLFLVENTDGKPVMIVLPSRTDPRPLQLPQKVFAVILLVATIATNLEAAGLLLNFDLFSNPSRVYEALPIGLGILTILIAHEIGHWLLAQKHQVRLSWPFFLPAVQIGSFGAITRFESLLPNRKALFDIALAGPAFGGIVSLIMLVTGLLISHPGSLFQLPNKFFQGSILVGSLARVVLGSSLQAPLVNVHPLVIIGWLGLVITALNLMPAGQLDGGRIVQAIYGRKTAGRATIATLILLALVSLGNTLAMYWAIVIFFLQRDAERPSLNEVTEPDDARAALGLLALFLMISTLLPLTPALAGKLGIG
;
A
#
# COMPACT_ATOMS: atom_id res chain seq x y z
N MET A 1 -2.41 35.91 11.60
CA MET A 1 -3.19 35.64 12.82
C MET A 1 -4.44 34.87 12.40
N LEU A 2 -4.77 33.72 13.03
CA LEU A 2 -6.09 33.12 12.78
C LEU A 2 -7.16 34.03 13.37
N THR A 3 -8.30 34.11 12.71
CA THR A 3 -9.48 34.76 13.28
C THR A 3 -9.87 34.03 14.57
N SER A 4 -10.42 34.76 15.53
CA SER A 4 -10.96 34.27 16.81
C SER A 4 -11.99 33.13 16.66
N SER A 5 -12.43 32.84 15.44
CA SER A 5 -13.39 31.78 15.08
C SER A 5 -12.77 30.38 14.90
N GLU A 6 -11.47 30.23 14.62
CA GLU A 6 -10.89 28.91 14.31
C GLU A 6 -10.35 28.15 15.53
N THR A 7 -9.80 28.87 16.51
CA THR A 7 -9.33 28.30 17.79
C THR A 7 -10.40 27.49 18.54
N PRO A 8 -11.66 27.96 18.69
CA PRO A 8 -12.69 27.17 19.38
C PRO A 8 -13.07 25.89 18.63
N ILE A 9 -12.97 25.88 17.30
CA ILE A 9 -13.26 24.69 16.48
C ILE A 9 -12.17 23.63 16.71
N ILE A 10 -10.89 24.03 16.67
CA ILE A 10 -9.77 23.10 16.92
C ILE A 10 -9.83 22.57 18.36
N ALA A 11 -10.13 23.43 19.34
CA ALA A 11 -10.31 23.03 20.73
C ALA A 11 -11.48 22.04 20.90
N ALA A 12 -12.60 22.25 20.20
CA ALA A 12 -13.74 21.34 20.21
C ALA A 12 -13.39 19.98 19.57
N VAL A 13 -12.67 19.96 18.45
CA VAL A 13 -12.21 18.71 17.80
C VAL A 13 -11.28 17.93 18.71
N VAL A 14 -10.34 18.60 19.39
CA VAL A 14 -9.43 17.96 20.36
C VAL A 14 -10.21 17.39 21.55
N LEU A 15 -11.18 18.13 22.10
CA LEU A 15 -12.06 17.65 23.18
C LEU A 15 -12.87 16.42 22.78
N VAL A 16 -13.47 16.44 21.58
CA VAL A 16 -14.21 15.29 21.04
C VAL A 16 -13.27 14.09 20.87
N ALA A 17 -12.06 14.31 20.38
CA ALA A 17 -11.09 13.22 20.23
C ALA A 17 -10.69 12.61 21.59
N PHE A 18 -10.50 13.42 22.64
CA PHE A 18 -10.29 12.91 24.00
C PHE A 18 -11.51 12.14 24.54
N ALA A 19 -12.73 12.59 24.24
CA ALA A 19 -13.95 11.87 24.60
C ALA A 19 -14.04 10.51 23.89
N ILE A 20 -13.68 10.45 22.60
CA ILE A 20 -13.60 9.19 21.82
C ILE A 20 -12.54 8.26 22.41
N LEU A 21 -11.36 8.77 22.80
CA LEU A 21 -10.33 7.96 23.45
C LEU A 21 -10.80 7.43 24.80
N GLY A 22 -11.47 8.26 25.61
CA GLY A 22 -12.06 7.85 26.89
C GLY A 22 -13.15 6.79 26.73
N TRP A 23 -14.04 6.96 25.76
CA TRP A 23 -15.03 5.94 25.38
C TRP A 23 -14.34 4.65 24.92
N GLY A 24 -13.31 4.77 24.08
CA GLY A 24 -12.50 3.65 23.61
C GLY A 24 -11.88 2.86 24.76
N PHE A 25 -11.39 3.55 25.80
CA PHE A 25 -10.85 2.91 26.99
C PHE A 25 -11.93 2.14 27.77
N TYR A 26 -13.11 2.75 27.95
CA TYR A 26 -14.24 2.10 28.61
C TYR A 26 -14.67 0.82 27.87
N ARG A 27 -14.71 0.88 26.53
CA ARG A 27 -15.03 -0.28 25.67
C ARG A 27 -13.91 -1.34 25.69
N ALA A 28 -12.66 -0.94 25.90
CA ALA A 28 -11.51 -1.83 25.93
C ALA A 28 -11.35 -2.59 27.25
N ARG A 29 -11.78 -2.02 28.39
CA ARG A 29 -11.70 -2.63 29.73
C ARG A 29 -12.25 -4.07 29.81
N PRO A 30 -13.43 -4.40 29.27
CA PRO A 30 -14.00 -5.75 29.32
C PRO A 30 -13.11 -6.82 28.66
N PHE A 31 -12.26 -6.44 27.71
CA PHE A 31 -11.35 -7.35 27.01
C PHE A 31 -10.01 -7.54 27.75
N GLY A 32 -9.89 -7.04 28.99
CA GLY A 32 -8.73 -7.24 29.85
C GLY A 32 -7.44 -6.66 29.28
N LYS A 33 -6.32 -7.37 29.50
CA LYS A 33 -4.98 -6.92 29.08
C LYS A 33 -4.87 -6.73 27.56
N LEU A 34 -5.51 -7.60 26.76
CA LEU A 34 -5.54 -7.47 25.30
C LEU A 34 -6.21 -6.18 24.86
N GLY A 35 -7.41 -5.92 25.38
CA GLY A 35 -8.18 -4.72 25.04
C GLY A 35 -7.43 -3.45 25.36
N ILE A 36 -6.84 -3.38 26.55
CA ILE A 36 -6.09 -2.20 27.00
C ILE A 36 -4.86 -1.98 26.11
N LEU A 37 -4.11 -3.02 25.75
CA LEU A 37 -2.96 -2.89 24.86
C LEU A 37 -3.36 -2.43 23.45
N ALA A 38 -4.45 -2.95 22.89
CA ALA A 38 -4.95 -2.55 21.58
C ALA A 38 -5.43 -1.09 21.57
N TRP A 39 -6.12 -0.68 22.65
CA TRP A 39 -6.50 0.72 22.84
C TRP A 39 -5.27 1.62 22.95
N LEU A 40 -4.27 1.25 23.75
CA LEU A 40 -3.07 2.06 23.96
C LEU A 40 -2.25 2.19 22.67
N GLN A 41 -2.19 1.13 21.88
CA GLN A 41 -1.60 1.16 20.54
C GLN A 41 -2.33 2.14 19.61
N SER A 42 -3.66 2.22 19.69
CA SER A 42 -4.49 3.18 18.93
C SER A 42 -4.28 4.62 19.41
N VAL A 43 -4.18 4.83 20.72
CA VAL A 43 -3.88 6.14 21.34
C VAL A 43 -2.53 6.66 20.86
N VAL A 44 -1.51 5.80 20.85
CA VAL A 44 -0.16 6.18 20.43
C VAL A 44 -0.12 6.66 18.98
N LEU A 45 -0.93 6.07 18.10
CA LEU A 45 -1.06 6.49 16.71
C LEU A 45 -1.67 7.90 16.58
N MET A 46 -2.65 8.21 17.44
CA MET A 46 -3.31 9.52 17.47
C MET A 46 -2.54 10.58 18.26
N ALA A 47 -1.63 10.16 19.14
CA ALA A 47 -0.93 11.04 20.08
C ALA A 47 -0.15 12.18 19.41
N PRO A 48 0.66 11.97 18.34
CA PRO A 48 1.36 13.07 17.67
C PRO A 48 0.42 14.16 17.18
N TRP A 49 -0.74 13.77 16.66
CA TRP A 49 -1.75 14.70 16.13
C TRP A 49 -2.48 15.43 17.25
N LEU A 50 -2.90 14.72 18.30
CA LEU A 50 -3.56 15.35 19.45
C LEU A 50 -2.64 16.33 20.16
N LEU A 51 -1.37 15.99 20.29
CA LEU A 51 -0.36 16.81 20.92
C LEU A 51 -0.02 18.02 20.04
N PHE A 52 0.08 17.83 18.72
CA PHE A 52 0.23 18.92 17.75
C PHE A 52 -0.96 19.89 17.77
N PHE A 53 -2.18 19.39 17.54
CA PHE A 53 -3.39 20.23 17.48
C PHE A 53 -3.74 20.84 18.84
N GLY A 54 -3.49 20.13 19.94
CA GLY A 54 -3.67 20.64 21.29
C GLY A 54 -2.72 21.79 21.63
N LEU A 55 -1.41 21.61 21.37
CA LEU A 55 -0.43 22.69 21.54
C LEU A 55 -0.71 23.86 20.60
N PHE A 56 -1.11 23.57 19.36
CA PHE A 56 -1.51 24.58 18.39
C PHE A 56 -2.72 25.40 18.85
N ALA A 57 -3.73 24.76 19.46
CA ALA A 57 -4.88 25.45 20.07
C ALA A 57 -4.48 26.30 21.28
N ALA A 58 -3.47 25.85 22.04
CA ALA A 58 -2.88 26.61 23.16
C ALA A 58 -1.91 27.73 22.71
N GLY A 59 -1.72 27.92 21.40
CA GLY A 59 -0.81 28.94 20.86
C GLY A 59 0.68 28.56 20.93
N ILE A 60 1.00 27.30 21.24
CA ILE A 60 2.37 26.78 21.32
C ILE A 60 2.69 26.07 19.99
N TYR A 61 3.72 26.52 19.29
CA TYR A 61 4.11 25.98 17.99
C TYR A 61 5.32 25.07 18.11
N ILE A 62 5.18 23.83 17.62
CA ILE A 62 6.28 22.87 17.52
C ILE A 62 6.92 23.02 16.14
N ASN A 63 8.25 23.01 16.07
CA ASN A 63 8.97 22.96 14.80
C ASN A 63 8.79 21.59 14.11
N ILE A 64 9.04 21.54 12.80
CA ILE A 64 8.90 20.30 12.01
C ILE A 64 9.80 19.19 12.55
N ALA A 65 11.00 19.51 13.01
CA ALA A 65 11.89 18.54 13.66
C ALA A 65 11.24 17.88 14.88
N GLY A 66 10.52 18.65 15.70
CA GLY A 66 9.75 18.15 16.84
C GLY A 66 8.54 17.31 16.41
N ILE A 67 7.85 17.68 15.33
CA ILE A 67 6.75 16.86 14.78
C ILE A 67 7.27 15.53 14.25
N LEU A 68 8.37 15.54 13.48
CA LEU A 68 9.01 14.33 12.98
C LEU A 68 9.51 13.46 14.12
N LEU A 69 10.12 14.04 15.16
CA LEU A 69 10.55 13.30 16.35
C LEU A 69 9.36 12.69 17.10
N LEU A 70 8.25 13.41 17.25
CA LEU A 70 7.01 12.88 17.82
C LEU A 70 6.45 11.69 17.01
N LEU A 71 6.49 11.77 15.68
CA LEU A 71 6.06 10.70 14.79
C LEU A 71 6.99 9.48 14.88
N VAL A 72 8.31 9.67 14.91
CA VAL A 72 9.28 8.59 15.07
C VAL A 72 9.13 7.91 16.44
N LEU A 73 8.98 8.69 17.51
CA LEU A 73 8.84 8.18 18.87
C LEU A 73 7.50 7.46 19.06
N SER A 74 6.40 8.01 18.54
CA SER A 74 5.10 7.35 18.47
C SER A 74 5.19 6.03 17.69
N THR A 75 5.88 6.02 16.55
CA THR A 75 6.09 4.80 15.75
C THR A 75 6.87 3.73 16.54
N GLY A 76 7.93 4.13 17.24
CA GLY A 76 8.70 3.22 18.10
C GLY A 76 7.85 2.60 19.22
N ILE A 77 7.04 3.41 19.90
CA ILE A 77 6.11 2.95 20.95
C ILE A 77 5.02 2.05 20.35
N TYR A 78 4.50 2.39 19.18
CA TYR A 78 3.50 1.59 18.48
C TYR A 78 4.02 0.18 18.17
N ILE A 79 5.24 0.07 17.65
CA ILE A 79 5.90 -1.21 17.37
C ILE A 79 6.11 -2.01 18.66
N PHE A 80 6.55 -1.35 19.73
CA PHE A 80 6.74 -2.00 21.03
C PHE A 80 5.43 -2.57 21.60
N LEU A 81 4.34 -1.79 21.56
CA LEU A 81 3.02 -2.22 22.03
C LEU A 81 2.44 -3.33 21.17
N GLY A 82 2.60 -3.25 19.84
CA GLY A 82 2.17 -4.30 18.92
C GLY A 82 2.87 -5.64 19.18
N ARG A 83 4.17 -5.63 19.51
CA ARG A 83 4.89 -6.83 19.96
C ARG A 83 4.29 -7.42 21.25
N GLN A 84 3.98 -6.59 22.24
CA GLN A 84 3.33 -7.05 23.48
C GLN A 84 1.91 -7.57 23.25
N LEU A 85 1.13 -6.91 22.38
CA LEU A 85 -0.22 -7.33 22.03
C LEU A 85 -0.21 -8.73 21.41
N ARG A 86 0.73 -8.99 20.49
CA ARG A 86 0.85 -10.28 19.81
C ARG A 86 1.25 -11.40 20.78
N GLN A 87 2.18 -11.14 21.69
CA GLN A 87 2.53 -12.10 22.75
C GLN A 87 1.32 -12.42 23.64
N ALA A 88 0.60 -11.38 24.10
CA ALA A 88 -0.59 -11.57 24.92
C ALA A 88 -1.76 -12.24 24.16
N GLY A 89 -1.86 -12.01 22.84
CA GLY A 89 -2.86 -12.63 21.97
C GLY A 89 -2.61 -14.11 21.75
N GLN A 90 -1.35 -14.50 21.54
CA GLN A 90 -0.95 -15.90 21.48
C GLN A 90 -1.28 -16.63 22.79
N ASP A 91 -1.01 -16.01 23.94
CA ASP A 91 -1.35 -16.57 25.27
C ASP A 91 -2.88 -16.72 25.47
N ALA A 92 -3.67 -15.75 25.02
CA ALA A 92 -5.13 -15.82 25.11
C ALA A 92 -5.73 -16.88 24.19
N ILE A 93 -5.21 -17.02 22.96
CA ILE A 93 -5.60 -18.09 22.03
C ILE A 93 -5.22 -19.45 22.61
N LEU A 94 -4.04 -19.59 23.23
CA LEU A 94 -3.62 -20.81 23.93
C LEU A 94 -4.54 -21.15 25.09
N LYS A 95 -4.92 -20.17 25.91
CA LYS A 95 -5.89 -20.36 27.00
C LYS A 95 -7.26 -20.76 26.50
N GLN A 96 -7.82 -20.06 25.51
CA GLN A 96 -9.12 -20.38 24.93
C GLN A 96 -9.12 -21.78 24.29
N ARG A 97 -8.01 -22.18 23.67
CA ARG A 97 -7.80 -23.55 23.17
C ARG A 97 -7.72 -24.58 24.29
N ALA A 98 -7.09 -24.26 25.42
CA ALA A 98 -7.07 -25.13 26.60
C ALA A 98 -8.48 -25.28 27.19
N THR A 99 -9.24 -24.20 27.32
CA THR A 99 -10.63 -24.25 27.81
C THR A 99 -11.54 -25.01 26.83
N ALA A 100 -11.36 -24.84 25.52
CA ALA A 100 -12.10 -25.59 24.50
C ALA A 100 -11.72 -27.07 24.50
N ARG A 101 -10.46 -27.43 24.76
CA ARG A 101 -10.05 -28.83 24.95
C ARG A 101 -10.69 -29.45 26.18
N LEU A 102 -10.72 -28.72 27.30
CA LEU A 102 -11.38 -29.17 28.53
C LEU A 102 -12.90 -29.31 28.33
N ALA A 103 -13.53 -28.39 27.58
CA ALA A 103 -14.95 -28.46 27.24
C ALA A 103 -15.29 -29.61 26.25
N ASN A 104 -14.39 -29.90 25.30
CA ASN A 104 -14.54 -31.04 24.41
C ASN A 104 -14.29 -32.37 25.13
N GLN A 105 -13.32 -32.45 26.04
CA GLN A 105 -13.10 -33.61 26.90
C GLN A 105 -14.28 -33.84 27.87
N ALA A 106 -14.90 -32.78 28.36
CA ALA A 106 -16.12 -32.85 29.18
C ALA A 106 -17.34 -33.29 28.34
N SER A 107 -17.43 -32.87 27.08
CA SER A 107 -18.47 -33.31 26.14
C SER A 107 -18.28 -34.75 25.65
N GLU A 108 -17.02 -35.23 25.51
CA GLU A 108 -16.70 -36.62 25.18
C GLU A 108 -16.98 -37.59 26.34
N ALA A 109 -17.05 -37.10 27.58
CA ALA A 109 -17.41 -37.90 28.75
C ALA A 109 -18.93 -38.09 28.95
N VAL A 110 -19.77 -37.41 28.15
CA VAL A 110 -21.24 -37.54 28.23
C VAL A 110 -21.80 -37.54 26.81
N THR A 111 -21.97 -38.72 26.20
CA THR A 111 -23.12 -39.02 25.32
C THR A 111 -23.14 -40.48 24.84
N THR A 112 -24.21 -41.19 25.19
CA THR A 112 -24.74 -42.38 24.51
C THR A 112 -26.01 -41.92 23.75
N PRO A 113 -26.39 -42.52 22.60
CA PRO A 113 -27.22 -41.83 21.60
C PRO A 113 -28.71 -42.17 21.72
N ALA A 114 -29.57 -41.17 21.44
CA ALA A 114 -30.95 -41.42 21.03
C ALA A 114 -31.52 -40.25 20.21
N ASP A 115 -32.25 -40.67 19.18
CA ASP A 115 -33.33 -40.02 18.44
C ASP A 115 -33.06 -39.10 17.24
N ALA A 116 -33.46 -39.69 16.10
CA ALA A 116 -33.71 -39.08 14.81
C ALA A 116 -34.93 -38.16 14.84
N LYS A 117 -34.85 -37.03 14.13
CA LYS A 117 -35.97 -36.48 13.35
C LYS A 117 -35.55 -35.39 12.34
N GLN A 118 -35.92 -35.66 11.09
CA GLN A 118 -36.37 -34.79 10.00
C GLN A 118 -35.44 -33.66 9.47
N LEU A 119 -35.02 -33.86 8.23
CA LEU A 119 -34.44 -32.87 7.32
C LEU A 119 -35.55 -32.04 6.63
N PRO A 120 -35.36 -30.72 6.45
CA PRO A 120 -36.03 -29.99 5.38
C PRO A 120 -35.15 -29.96 4.12
N VAL A 121 -35.84 -29.95 2.99
CA VAL A 121 -35.40 -29.99 1.60
C VAL A 121 -34.30 -28.95 1.31
N VAL A 122 -33.14 -29.42 0.83
CA VAL A 122 -32.08 -28.58 0.26
C VAL A 122 -32.31 -28.50 -1.25
N ALA A 123 -32.42 -27.27 -1.75
CA ALA A 123 -32.46 -26.96 -3.17
C ALA A 123 -31.27 -27.58 -3.90
N GLU A 124 -31.54 -28.24 -5.03
CA GLU A 124 -30.53 -28.82 -5.91
C GLU A 124 -29.55 -27.73 -6.39
N VAL A 125 -28.42 -27.63 -5.70
CA VAL A 125 -27.25 -26.94 -6.23
C VAL A 125 -26.70 -27.81 -7.34
N LYS A 126 -26.78 -27.32 -8.59
CA LYS A 126 -26.08 -27.91 -9.74
C LYS A 126 -24.62 -28.13 -9.36
N VAL A 127 -24.25 -29.40 -9.15
CA VAL A 127 -22.87 -29.79 -8.89
C VAL A 127 -22.11 -29.63 -10.19
N GLU A 128 -21.40 -28.51 -10.35
CA GLU A 128 -20.34 -28.42 -11.36
C GLU A 128 -19.35 -29.56 -11.08
N ALA A 129 -19.17 -30.46 -12.04
CA ALA A 129 -18.31 -31.62 -11.84
C ALA A 129 -16.88 -31.16 -11.51
N ILE A 130 -16.25 -31.81 -10.53
CA ILE A 130 -14.85 -31.55 -10.19
C ILE A 130 -14.01 -31.93 -11.42
N THR A 131 -13.30 -30.96 -11.96
CA THR A 131 -12.49 -31.09 -13.18
C THR A 131 -11.11 -31.70 -12.93
N ILE A 132 -10.70 -31.83 -11.66
CA ILE A 132 -9.49 -32.56 -11.26
C ILE A 132 -9.73 -34.07 -11.41
N PRO A 133 -8.82 -34.83 -12.05
CA PRO A 133 -8.90 -36.30 -12.11
C PRO A 133 -9.07 -36.91 -10.71
N GLU A 134 -9.95 -37.91 -10.57
CA GLU A 134 -10.28 -38.48 -9.26
C GLU A 134 -9.05 -39.03 -8.51
N GLU A 135 -8.08 -39.59 -9.23
CA GLU A 135 -6.82 -40.10 -8.68
C GLU A 135 -5.97 -38.97 -8.04
N ASP A 136 -5.83 -37.86 -8.75
CA ASP A 136 -5.13 -36.66 -8.25
C ASP A 136 -5.91 -36.06 -7.06
N LEU A 137 -7.24 -36.01 -7.13
CA LEU A 137 -8.09 -35.50 -6.06
C LEU A 137 -7.95 -36.32 -4.76
N ASN A 138 -7.91 -37.65 -4.86
CA ASN A 138 -7.70 -38.54 -3.72
C ASN A 138 -6.30 -38.36 -3.13
N THR A 139 -5.28 -38.18 -3.98
CA THR A 139 -3.92 -37.87 -3.54
C THR A 139 -3.85 -36.53 -2.81
N ILE A 140 -4.53 -35.50 -3.32
CA ILE A 140 -4.65 -34.18 -2.69
C ILE A 140 -5.37 -34.31 -1.34
N LYS A 141 -6.51 -35.02 -1.26
CA LYS A 141 -7.21 -35.24 0.02
C LYS A 141 -6.30 -35.91 1.05
N GLY A 142 -5.44 -36.82 0.62
CA GLY A 142 -4.48 -37.52 1.48
C GLY A 142 -3.34 -36.66 2.04
N ILE A 143 -3.11 -35.44 1.53
CA ILE A 143 -2.10 -34.52 2.12
C ILE A 143 -2.64 -33.79 3.36
N PHE A 144 -3.96 -33.69 3.49
CA PHE A 144 -4.63 -33.00 4.60
C PHE A 144 -4.68 -33.92 5.82
N GLY A 145 -4.12 -33.47 6.94
CA GLY A 145 -3.98 -34.26 8.15
C GLY A 145 -4.52 -33.54 9.40
N ILE A 146 -4.70 -34.31 10.47
CA ILE A 146 -5.23 -33.83 11.76
C ILE A 146 -4.31 -32.77 12.38
N ASP A 147 -3.00 -32.85 12.12
CA ASP A 147 -2.00 -31.93 12.66
C ASP A 147 -1.74 -30.70 11.78
N THR A 148 -2.32 -30.64 10.57
CA THR A 148 -2.06 -29.57 9.59
C THR A 148 -3.33 -28.82 9.20
N PHE A 149 -4.19 -29.44 8.39
CA PHE A 149 -5.46 -28.87 7.98
C PHE A 149 -6.47 -30.00 7.88
N PHE A 150 -7.51 -29.94 8.70
CA PHE A 150 -8.56 -30.94 8.71
C PHE A 150 -9.66 -30.53 7.74
N ALA A 151 -9.64 -31.08 6.52
CA ALA A 151 -10.63 -30.81 5.50
C ALA A 151 -11.96 -31.50 5.83
N THR A 152 -13.04 -30.73 5.91
CA THR A 152 -14.40 -31.20 6.21
C THR A 152 -15.27 -31.28 4.97
N GLU A 153 -15.05 -30.40 4.00
CA GLU A 153 -15.87 -30.28 2.80
C GLU A 153 -14.95 -30.00 1.60
N THR A 154 -15.22 -30.64 0.46
CA THR A 154 -14.55 -30.37 -0.81
C THR A 154 -15.59 -29.85 -1.80
N ILE A 155 -15.34 -28.67 -2.35
CA ILE A 155 -16.26 -27.98 -3.27
C ILE A 155 -15.55 -27.77 -4.60
N PRO A 156 -16.17 -28.13 -5.74
CA PRO A 156 -15.63 -27.79 -7.05
C PRO A 156 -15.45 -26.28 -7.20
N TYR A 157 -14.32 -25.85 -7.74
CA TYR A 157 -14.05 -24.43 -7.99
C TYR A 157 -13.18 -24.23 -9.21
N GLN A 158 -13.76 -23.65 -10.27
CA GLN A 158 -13.09 -23.48 -11.57
C GLN A 158 -12.54 -24.82 -12.09
N GLU A 159 -11.24 -24.86 -12.42
CA GLU A 159 -10.52 -26.07 -12.82
C GLU A 159 -9.92 -26.86 -11.64
N GLY A 160 -10.33 -26.52 -10.42
CA GLY A 160 -9.75 -27.01 -9.19
C GLY A 160 -10.78 -27.33 -8.11
N ALA A 161 -10.35 -27.26 -6.84
CA ALA A 161 -11.19 -27.56 -5.70
C ALA A 161 -10.88 -26.65 -4.50
N ILE A 162 -11.93 -26.24 -3.78
CA ILE A 162 -11.86 -25.59 -2.48
C ILE A 162 -12.06 -26.66 -1.40
N PHE A 163 -11.13 -26.73 -0.46
CA PHE A 163 -11.21 -27.54 0.74
C PHE A 163 -11.51 -26.63 1.92
N LYS A 164 -12.75 -26.72 2.44
CA LYS A 164 -13.10 -26.09 3.71
C LYS A 164 -12.69 -27.00 4.84
N GLY A 165 -12.28 -26.40 5.96
CA GLY A 165 -11.77 -27.17 7.08
C GLY A 165 -11.25 -26.28 8.20
N ASN A 166 -10.58 -26.92 9.14
CA ASN A 166 -9.95 -26.23 10.26
C ASN A 166 -8.43 -26.30 10.11
N LEU A 167 -7.81 -25.11 10.04
CA LEU A 167 -6.37 -24.96 10.08
C LEU A 167 -5.83 -25.28 11.48
N ARG A 168 -4.79 -26.11 11.56
CA ARG A 168 -4.18 -26.61 12.79
C ARG A 168 -2.71 -26.19 12.82
N GLY A 169 -2.41 -25.15 13.61
CA GLY A 169 -1.05 -24.59 13.73
C GLY A 169 -0.91 -23.21 13.11
N GLU A 170 0.33 -22.76 12.97
CA GLU A 170 0.66 -21.47 12.36
C GLU A 170 0.45 -21.53 10.83
N PRO A 171 -0.28 -20.57 10.23
CA PRO A 171 -0.65 -20.61 8.81
C PRO A 171 0.52 -20.78 7.84
N GLU A 172 1.63 -20.07 8.09
CA GLU A 172 2.82 -20.11 7.24
C GLU A 172 3.53 -21.46 7.28
N GLU A 173 3.65 -22.08 8.46
CA GLU A 173 4.26 -23.40 8.59
C GLU A 173 3.40 -24.50 7.96
N VAL A 174 2.09 -24.46 8.20
CA VAL A 174 1.15 -25.44 7.66
C VAL A 174 1.12 -25.36 6.15
N HIS A 175 1.01 -24.16 5.59
CA HIS A 175 1.02 -23.96 4.13
C HIS A 175 2.32 -24.47 3.50
N ASN A 176 3.48 -24.19 4.09
CA ASN A 176 4.76 -24.67 3.60
C ASN A 176 4.88 -26.22 3.63
N ARG A 177 4.41 -26.86 4.71
CA ARG A 177 4.41 -28.32 4.82
C ARG A 177 3.49 -28.97 3.79
N LEU A 178 2.27 -28.45 3.64
CA LEU A 178 1.29 -28.97 2.68
C LEU A 178 1.74 -28.74 1.23
N THR A 179 2.32 -27.58 0.93
CA THR A 179 2.88 -27.28 -0.40
C THR A 179 4.01 -28.24 -0.76
N LYS A 180 4.94 -28.52 0.17
CA LYS A 180 5.99 -29.54 -0.04
C LYS A 180 5.42 -30.94 -0.22
N SER A 181 4.41 -31.33 0.55
CA SER A 181 3.76 -32.64 0.41
C SER A 181 3.05 -32.77 -0.93
N LEU A 182 2.39 -31.72 -1.40
CA LEU A 182 1.75 -31.68 -2.70
C LEU A 182 2.79 -31.83 -3.82
N GLN A 183 3.88 -31.08 -3.73
CA GLN A 183 4.96 -31.11 -4.72
C GLN A 183 5.66 -32.48 -4.77
N ASN A 184 5.87 -33.12 -3.62
CA ASN A 184 6.48 -34.46 -3.58
C ASN A 184 5.59 -35.55 -4.21
N ARG A 185 4.26 -35.42 -4.12
CA ARG A 185 3.32 -36.44 -4.61
C ARG A 185 2.88 -36.22 -6.05
N LEU A 186 2.65 -34.97 -6.44
CA LEU A 186 2.06 -34.59 -7.74
C LEU A 186 2.95 -33.67 -8.57
N GLY A 187 4.18 -33.40 -8.12
CA GLY A 187 5.11 -32.48 -8.79
C GLY A 187 4.57 -31.06 -8.86
N ASP A 188 4.91 -30.37 -9.95
CA ASP A 188 4.45 -29.00 -10.22
C ASP A 188 3.10 -28.93 -10.94
N LYS A 189 2.27 -29.99 -10.90
CA LYS A 189 0.96 -29.99 -11.57
C LYS A 189 -0.06 -29.05 -10.92
N TYR A 190 0.03 -28.85 -9.61
CA TYR A 190 -0.96 -28.10 -8.83
C TYR A 190 -0.29 -27.06 -7.92
N ARG A 191 -1.02 -25.98 -7.64
CA ARG A 191 -0.68 -24.93 -6.69
C ARG A 191 -1.69 -24.89 -5.57
N LEU A 192 -1.19 -24.68 -4.36
CA LEU A 192 -1.95 -24.66 -3.13
C LEU A 192 -2.05 -23.23 -2.60
N PHE A 193 -3.26 -22.70 -2.54
CA PHE A 193 -3.55 -21.37 -2.01
C PHE A 193 -4.22 -21.48 -0.64
N LEU A 194 -3.76 -20.71 0.33
CA LEU A 194 -4.38 -20.54 1.64
C LEU A 194 -4.99 -19.13 1.70
N VAL A 195 -6.31 -19.05 1.64
CA VAL A 195 -7.09 -17.81 1.51
C VAL A 195 -8.21 -17.78 2.54
N GLU A 196 -8.71 -16.60 2.88
CA GLU A 196 -9.91 -16.45 3.71
C GLU A 196 -11.19 -16.54 2.88
N ASN A 197 -12.16 -17.33 3.35
CA ASN A 197 -13.49 -17.37 2.77
C ASN A 197 -14.29 -16.09 3.12
N THR A 198 -15.50 -15.94 2.55
CA THR A 198 -16.43 -14.83 2.81
C THR A 198 -16.65 -14.62 4.32
N ASP A 199 -16.74 -15.71 5.08
CA ASP A 199 -16.95 -15.74 6.54
C ASP A 199 -15.68 -15.49 7.38
N GLY A 200 -14.53 -15.19 6.74
CA GLY A 200 -13.25 -14.93 7.43
C GLY A 200 -12.54 -16.19 7.94
N LYS A 201 -13.00 -17.39 7.57
CA LYS A 201 -12.34 -18.65 7.91
C LYS A 201 -11.31 -19.05 6.86
N PRO A 202 -10.14 -19.60 7.26
CA PRO A 202 -9.12 -20.04 6.31
C PRO A 202 -9.62 -21.27 5.53
N VAL A 203 -9.43 -21.25 4.21
CA VAL A 203 -9.74 -22.34 3.28
C VAL A 203 -8.55 -22.60 2.37
N MET A 204 -8.42 -23.85 1.94
CA MET A 204 -7.36 -24.27 1.02
C MET A 204 -7.96 -24.37 -0.38
N ILE A 205 -7.35 -23.74 -1.37
CA ILE A 205 -7.79 -23.82 -2.78
C ILE A 205 -6.65 -24.47 -3.56
N VAL A 206 -6.97 -25.53 -4.30
CA VAL A 206 -6.01 -26.19 -5.19
C VAL A 206 -6.40 -25.91 -6.62
N LEU A 207 -5.48 -25.30 -7.37
CA LEU A 207 -5.65 -24.98 -8.79
C LEU A 207 -4.51 -25.61 -9.61
N PRO A 208 -4.77 -25.99 -10.88
CA PRO A 208 -3.72 -26.52 -11.73
C PRO A 208 -2.74 -25.42 -12.15
N SER A 209 -1.44 -25.72 -12.20
CA SER A 209 -0.37 -24.74 -12.48
C SER A 209 -0.44 -24.11 -13.88
N ARG A 210 -1.27 -24.65 -14.79
CA ARG A 210 -1.56 -24.02 -16.08
C ARG A 210 -2.28 -22.68 -15.97
N THR A 211 -2.84 -22.38 -14.79
CA THR A 211 -3.46 -21.10 -14.42
C THR A 211 -2.46 -20.07 -13.89
N ASP A 212 -1.17 -20.44 -13.73
CA ASP A 212 -0.12 -19.54 -13.27
C ASP A 212 0.02 -18.33 -14.22
N PRO A 213 0.45 -17.16 -13.71
CA PRO A 213 0.77 -16.01 -14.54
C PRO A 213 1.78 -16.42 -15.63
N ARG A 214 1.49 -16.07 -16.88
CA ARG A 214 2.36 -16.36 -18.01
C ARG A 214 3.33 -15.21 -18.25
N PRO A 215 4.58 -15.49 -18.67
CA PRO A 215 5.51 -14.45 -19.05
C PRO A 215 5.00 -13.66 -20.25
N LEU A 216 5.46 -12.42 -20.41
CA LEU A 216 5.08 -11.59 -21.54
C LEU A 216 5.41 -12.25 -22.88
N GLN A 217 4.45 -12.17 -23.80
CA GLN A 217 4.64 -12.59 -25.19
C GLN A 217 5.52 -11.58 -25.95
N LEU A 218 6.10 -12.00 -27.08
CA LEU A 218 6.96 -11.13 -27.90
C LEU A 218 6.29 -9.81 -28.31
N PRO A 219 5.02 -9.77 -28.77
CA PRO A 219 4.36 -8.50 -29.11
C PRO A 219 4.22 -7.56 -27.91
N GLN A 220 3.99 -8.11 -26.71
CA GLN A 220 3.87 -7.32 -25.49
C GLN A 220 5.22 -6.74 -25.07
N LYS A 221 6.33 -7.48 -25.25
CA LYS A 221 7.68 -6.96 -25.02
C LYS A 221 8.03 -5.83 -25.99
N VAL A 222 7.70 -6.00 -27.27
CA VAL A 222 7.87 -4.93 -28.28
C VAL A 222 7.04 -3.70 -27.89
N PHE A 223 5.79 -3.89 -27.45
CA PHE A 223 4.95 -2.81 -26.97
C PHE A 223 5.54 -2.09 -25.74
N ALA A 224 6.11 -2.83 -24.78
CA ALA A 224 6.80 -2.23 -23.63
C ALA A 224 8.00 -1.36 -24.06
N VAL A 225 8.77 -1.80 -25.06
CA VAL A 225 9.87 -1.01 -25.63
C VAL A 225 9.36 0.26 -26.33
N ILE A 226 8.27 0.16 -27.10
CA ILE A 226 7.63 1.33 -27.73
C ILE A 226 7.21 2.34 -26.66
N LEU A 227 6.59 1.89 -25.57
CA LEU A 227 6.18 2.75 -24.46
C LEU A 227 7.38 3.38 -23.74
N LEU A 228 8.48 2.65 -23.58
CA LEU A 228 9.73 3.21 -23.02
C LEU A 228 10.27 4.34 -23.91
N VAL A 229 10.34 4.13 -25.23
CA VAL A 229 10.79 5.16 -26.18
C VAL A 229 9.86 6.36 -26.17
N ALA A 230 8.53 6.14 -26.15
CA ALA A 230 7.54 7.20 -26.03
C ALA A 230 7.71 7.99 -24.72
N THR A 231 8.02 7.31 -23.62
CA THR A 231 8.23 7.95 -22.31
C THR A 231 9.50 8.79 -22.30
N ILE A 232 10.58 8.34 -22.96
CA ILE A 232 11.78 9.16 -23.14
C ILE A 232 11.44 10.42 -23.94
N ALA A 233 10.68 10.28 -25.04
CA ALA A 233 10.27 11.42 -25.85
C ALA A 233 9.39 12.41 -25.05
N THR A 234 8.41 11.94 -24.29
CA THR A 234 7.56 12.83 -23.46
C THR A 234 8.31 13.45 -22.29
N ASN A 235 9.29 12.76 -21.70
CA ASN A 235 10.16 13.36 -20.68
C ASN A 235 11.01 14.51 -21.26
N LEU A 236 11.53 14.34 -22.48
CA LEU A 236 12.29 15.40 -23.16
C LEU A 236 11.39 16.55 -23.61
N GLU A 237 10.18 16.27 -24.08
CA GLU A 237 9.19 17.30 -24.40
C GLU A 237 8.79 18.08 -23.14
N ALA A 238 8.47 17.40 -22.04
CA ALA A 238 8.15 18.05 -20.77
C ALA A 238 9.31 18.93 -20.27
N ALA A 239 10.55 18.49 -20.45
CA ALA A 239 11.74 19.30 -20.17
C ALA A 239 11.83 20.54 -21.09
N GLY A 240 11.53 20.41 -22.38
CA GLY A 240 11.46 21.54 -23.31
C GLY A 240 10.39 22.55 -22.90
N LEU A 241 9.19 22.07 -22.58
CA LEU A 241 8.07 22.91 -22.15
C LEU A 241 8.39 23.67 -20.86
N LEU A 242 9.09 23.04 -19.90
CA LEU A 242 9.60 23.71 -18.71
C LEU A 242 10.59 24.84 -19.06
N LEU A 243 11.39 24.65 -20.10
CA LEU A 243 12.33 25.64 -20.64
C LEU A 243 11.66 26.64 -21.62
N ASN A 244 10.33 26.65 -21.69
CA ASN A 244 9.51 27.51 -22.56
C ASN A 244 9.73 27.28 -24.07
N PHE A 245 9.95 26.04 -24.51
CA PHE A 245 9.94 25.70 -25.93
C PHE A 245 9.30 24.34 -26.21
N ASP A 246 8.71 24.19 -27.39
CA ASP A 246 8.23 22.90 -27.90
C ASP A 246 9.40 22.18 -28.59
N LEU A 247 9.78 21.00 -28.07
CA LEU A 247 10.92 20.23 -28.55
C LEU A 247 10.58 19.51 -29.87
N PHE A 248 9.34 19.03 -30.05
CA PHE A 248 8.91 18.43 -31.31
C PHE A 248 8.94 19.43 -32.47
N SER A 249 8.62 20.69 -32.19
CA SER A 249 8.72 21.78 -33.15
C SER A 249 10.17 22.27 -33.36
N ASN A 250 11.05 22.14 -32.35
CA ASN A 250 12.45 22.58 -32.42
C ASN A 250 13.46 21.49 -32.00
N PRO A 251 13.63 20.41 -32.78
CA PRO A 251 14.45 19.26 -32.37
C PRO A 251 15.95 19.58 -32.16
N SER A 252 16.44 20.66 -32.75
CA SER A 252 17.84 21.10 -32.60
C SER A 252 18.21 21.48 -31.16
N ARG A 253 17.23 21.83 -30.32
CA ARG A 253 17.41 22.24 -28.92
C ARG A 253 17.36 21.09 -27.92
N VAL A 254 17.40 19.84 -28.39
CA VAL A 254 17.35 18.64 -27.52
C VAL A 254 18.41 18.66 -26.42
N TYR A 255 19.60 19.21 -26.70
CA TYR A 255 20.70 19.30 -25.75
C TYR A 255 20.36 20.12 -24.50
N GLU A 256 19.47 21.11 -24.61
CA GLU A 256 19.00 21.92 -23.49
C GLU A 256 18.02 21.13 -22.59
N ALA A 257 17.20 20.26 -23.19
CA ALA A 257 16.21 19.45 -22.48
C ALA A 257 16.80 18.18 -21.83
N LEU A 258 17.91 17.67 -22.36
CA LEU A 258 18.55 16.42 -21.93
C LEU A 258 18.80 16.35 -20.41
N PRO A 259 19.39 17.35 -19.73
CA PRO A 259 19.68 17.24 -18.30
C PRO A 259 18.42 17.02 -17.44
N ILE A 260 17.32 17.70 -17.76
CA ILE A 260 16.06 17.58 -17.03
C ILE A 260 15.39 16.25 -17.36
N GLY A 261 15.29 15.89 -18.64
CA GLY A 261 14.70 14.63 -19.08
C GLY A 261 15.42 13.40 -18.51
N LEU A 262 16.76 13.42 -18.48
CA LEU A 262 17.57 12.37 -17.86
C LEU A 262 17.38 12.31 -16.34
N GLY A 263 17.20 13.46 -15.67
CA GLY A 263 16.89 13.51 -14.25
C GLY A 263 15.57 12.79 -13.92
N ILE A 264 14.51 13.08 -14.69
CA ILE A 264 13.21 12.40 -14.54
C ILE A 264 13.34 10.91 -14.84
N LEU A 265 14.02 10.54 -15.93
CA LEU A 265 14.24 9.13 -16.29
C LEU A 265 15.02 8.37 -15.20
N THR A 266 16.01 9.00 -14.57
CA THR A 266 16.79 8.40 -13.48
C THR A 266 15.88 8.02 -12.30
N ILE A 267 14.90 8.87 -11.96
CA ILE A 267 13.94 8.59 -10.89
C ILE A 267 13.06 7.39 -11.24
N LEU A 268 12.54 7.35 -12.47
CA LEU A 268 11.71 6.25 -12.95
C LEU A 268 12.48 4.92 -12.95
N ILE A 269 13.72 4.93 -13.43
CA ILE A 269 14.59 3.74 -13.42
C ILE A 269 14.90 3.31 -11.98
N ALA A 270 15.20 4.24 -11.08
CA ALA A 270 15.45 3.93 -9.67
C ALA A 270 14.23 3.25 -9.02
N HIS A 271 13.02 3.73 -9.32
CA HIS A 271 11.76 3.12 -8.88
C HIS A 271 11.65 1.65 -9.35
N GLU A 272 11.82 1.38 -10.65
CA GLU A 272 11.73 0.02 -11.17
C GLU A 272 12.86 -0.90 -10.67
N ILE A 273 14.07 -0.38 -10.47
CA ILE A 273 15.17 -1.11 -9.83
C ILE A 273 14.78 -1.53 -8.40
N GLY A 274 14.09 -0.66 -7.65
CA GLY A 274 13.58 -0.99 -6.31
C GLY A 274 12.67 -2.21 -6.34
N HIS A 275 11.68 -2.23 -7.23
CA HIS A 275 10.82 -3.42 -7.42
C HIS A 275 11.62 -4.66 -7.78
N TRP A 276 12.53 -4.55 -8.75
CA TRP A 276 13.34 -5.67 -9.23
C TRP A 276 14.22 -6.29 -8.15
N LEU A 277 14.91 -5.48 -7.34
CA LEU A 277 15.78 -5.94 -6.26
C LEU A 277 15.01 -6.74 -5.20
N LEU A 278 13.84 -6.25 -4.77
CA LEU A 278 13.04 -6.95 -3.76
C LEU A 278 12.31 -8.15 -4.35
N ALA A 279 11.92 -8.11 -5.61
CA ALA A 279 11.35 -9.26 -6.29
C ALA A 279 12.37 -10.39 -6.41
N GLN A 280 13.62 -10.09 -6.76
CA GLN A 280 14.70 -11.06 -6.80
C GLN A 280 14.94 -11.70 -5.41
N LYS A 281 14.96 -10.88 -4.35
CA LYS A 281 15.09 -11.37 -2.96
C LYS A 281 13.99 -12.36 -2.58
N HIS A 282 12.76 -12.12 -3.03
CA HIS A 282 11.61 -12.99 -2.77
C HIS A 282 11.40 -14.09 -3.83
N GLN A 283 12.33 -14.23 -4.78
CA GLN A 283 12.24 -15.19 -5.90
C GLN A 283 10.98 -15.02 -6.77
N VAL A 284 10.48 -13.80 -6.86
CA VAL A 284 9.31 -13.42 -7.64
C VAL A 284 9.76 -12.86 -8.99
N ARG A 285 9.12 -13.30 -10.08
CA ARG A 285 9.40 -12.80 -11.43
C ARG A 285 8.49 -11.61 -11.74
N LEU A 286 9.09 -10.51 -12.19
CA LEU A 286 8.38 -9.33 -12.67
C LEU A 286 8.43 -9.25 -14.20
N SER A 287 7.38 -8.69 -14.78
CA SER A 287 7.31 -8.39 -16.20
C SER A 287 8.21 -7.21 -16.55
N TRP A 288 8.37 -6.98 -17.85
CA TRP A 288 8.92 -5.71 -18.32
C TRP A 288 7.97 -4.57 -17.91
N PRO A 289 8.49 -3.43 -17.44
CA PRO A 289 7.67 -2.28 -17.07
C PRO A 289 7.01 -1.67 -18.30
N PHE A 290 5.70 -1.46 -18.23
CA PHE A 290 4.97 -0.68 -19.24
C PHE A 290 4.92 0.78 -18.78
N PHE A 291 5.88 1.59 -19.25
CA PHE A 291 5.92 3.00 -18.92
C PHE A 291 4.72 3.75 -19.49
N LEU A 292 4.20 4.72 -18.74
CA LEU A 292 3.06 5.53 -19.12
C LEU A 292 3.54 6.92 -19.55
N PRO A 293 3.67 7.21 -20.85
CA PRO A 293 4.13 8.50 -21.35
C PRO A 293 3.12 9.61 -21.06
N ALA A 294 3.61 10.79 -20.69
CA ALA A 294 2.78 11.93 -20.32
C ALA A 294 3.39 13.26 -20.74
N VAL A 295 2.76 14.00 -21.66
CA VAL A 295 3.33 15.28 -22.13
C VAL A 295 3.41 16.33 -21.01
N GLN A 296 2.47 16.33 -20.06
CA GLN A 296 2.35 17.39 -19.04
C GLN A 296 3.41 17.31 -17.93
N ILE A 297 3.81 16.10 -17.53
CA ILE A 297 4.74 15.87 -16.40
C ILE A 297 5.90 14.92 -16.77
N GLY A 298 6.04 14.59 -18.05
CA GLY A 298 7.02 13.64 -18.60
C GLY A 298 6.50 12.20 -18.60
N SER A 299 6.16 11.67 -17.43
CA SER A 299 5.69 10.29 -17.26
C SER A 299 4.77 10.14 -16.06
N PHE A 300 3.87 9.17 -16.12
CA PHE A 300 3.05 8.73 -15.00
C PHE A 300 3.65 7.54 -14.23
N GLY A 301 4.90 7.17 -14.51
CA GLY A 301 5.52 5.97 -13.96
C GLY A 301 5.38 4.77 -14.89
N ALA A 302 5.42 3.57 -14.34
CA ALA A 302 5.25 2.34 -15.09
C ALA A 302 4.31 1.37 -14.40
N ILE A 303 3.69 0.51 -15.20
CA ILE A 303 2.90 -0.62 -14.72
C ILE A 303 3.77 -1.86 -14.84
N THR A 304 4.15 -2.42 -13.69
CA THR A 304 4.92 -3.67 -13.60
C THR A 304 4.04 -4.78 -13.04
N ARG A 305 3.95 -5.90 -13.77
CA ARG A 305 3.07 -7.04 -13.45
C ARG A 305 3.90 -8.19 -12.89
N PHE A 306 3.27 -9.01 -12.04
CA PHE A 306 3.88 -10.25 -11.57
C PHE A 306 3.73 -11.36 -12.63
N GLU A 307 4.86 -11.95 -13.04
CA GLU A 307 4.92 -13.12 -13.95
C GLU A 307 5.01 -14.44 -13.17
N SER A 308 5.02 -14.40 -11.84
CA SER A 308 4.94 -15.58 -10.98
C SER A 308 3.96 -15.34 -9.84
N LEU A 309 3.53 -16.42 -9.19
CA LEU A 309 2.72 -16.31 -7.98
C LEU A 309 3.55 -15.74 -6.83
N LEU A 310 2.91 -14.92 -6.00
CA LEU A 310 3.50 -14.37 -4.79
C LEU A 310 3.42 -15.41 -3.66
N PRO A 311 4.50 -15.61 -2.88
CA PRO A 311 4.50 -16.60 -1.81
C PRO A 311 3.56 -16.20 -0.66
N ASN A 312 3.57 -14.94 -0.25
CA ASN A 312 2.78 -14.43 0.86
C ASN A 312 2.56 -12.91 0.75
N ARG A 313 1.71 -12.37 1.63
CA ARG A 313 1.46 -10.92 1.73
C ARG A 313 2.68 -10.10 2.12
N LYS A 314 3.67 -10.70 2.82
CA LYS A 314 4.92 -10.02 3.18
C LYS A 314 5.75 -9.69 1.92
N ALA A 315 5.84 -10.63 0.98
CA ALA A 315 6.52 -10.40 -0.29
C ALA A 315 5.79 -9.35 -1.15
N LEU A 316 4.45 -9.38 -1.18
CA LEU A 316 3.66 -8.34 -1.85
C LEU A 316 3.97 -6.95 -1.28
N PHE A 317 3.98 -6.81 0.05
CA PHE A 317 4.31 -5.55 0.71
C PHE A 317 5.73 -5.08 0.38
N ASP A 318 6.72 -5.96 0.55
CA ASP A 318 8.14 -5.60 0.38
C ASP A 318 8.43 -5.13 -1.05
N ILE A 319 7.85 -5.81 -2.05
CA ILE A 319 8.02 -5.43 -3.45
C ILE A 319 7.28 -4.13 -3.76
N ALA A 320 6.03 -3.99 -3.28
CA ALA A 320 5.23 -2.79 -3.54
C ALA A 320 5.81 -1.53 -2.90
N LEU A 321 6.39 -1.61 -1.69
CA LEU A 321 7.03 -0.48 -1.04
C LEU A 321 8.38 -0.11 -1.69
N ALA A 322 9.10 -1.09 -2.24
CA ALA A 322 10.47 -0.89 -2.71
C ALA A 322 10.58 0.13 -3.84
N GLY A 323 9.67 0.09 -4.82
CA GLY A 323 9.69 1.06 -5.92
C GLY A 323 9.55 2.50 -5.43
N PRO A 324 8.44 2.84 -4.73
CA PRO A 324 8.25 4.16 -4.14
C PRO A 324 9.35 4.58 -3.17
N ALA A 325 9.94 3.64 -2.43
CA ALA A 325 11.06 3.95 -1.55
C ALA A 325 12.29 4.39 -2.34
N PHE A 326 12.71 3.64 -3.36
CA PHE A 326 13.88 4.00 -4.18
C PHE A 326 13.63 5.27 -5.00
N GLY A 327 12.51 5.33 -5.73
CA GLY A 327 12.14 6.51 -6.53
C GLY A 327 11.97 7.76 -5.66
N GLY A 328 11.30 7.61 -4.51
CA GLY A 328 11.07 8.69 -3.55
C GLY A 328 12.36 9.19 -2.89
N ILE A 329 13.30 8.30 -2.52
CA ILE A 329 14.59 8.69 -1.94
C ILE A 329 15.42 9.47 -2.97
N VAL A 330 15.54 8.98 -4.21
CA VAL A 330 16.27 9.68 -5.28
C VAL A 330 15.65 11.04 -5.55
N SER A 331 14.32 11.11 -5.63
CA SER A 331 13.58 12.36 -5.84
C SER A 331 13.82 13.36 -4.70
N LEU A 332 13.79 12.88 -3.45
CA LEU A 332 14.04 13.71 -2.26
C LEU A 332 15.48 14.24 -2.23
N ILE A 333 16.47 13.41 -2.57
CA ILE A 333 17.87 13.82 -2.67
C ILE A 333 18.02 14.92 -3.73
N MET A 334 17.42 14.73 -4.91
CA MET A 334 17.45 15.76 -5.97
C MET A 334 16.77 17.05 -5.52
N LEU A 335 15.59 16.97 -4.89
CA LEU A 335 14.87 18.13 -4.39
C LEU A 335 15.71 18.91 -3.36
N VAL A 336 16.19 18.23 -2.31
CA VAL A 336 16.95 18.87 -1.23
C VAL A 336 18.27 19.45 -1.74
N THR A 337 19.00 18.71 -2.58
CA THR A 337 20.24 19.20 -3.20
C THR A 337 19.95 20.42 -4.07
N GLY A 338 18.89 20.37 -4.87
CA GLY A 338 18.44 21.48 -5.69
C GLY A 338 18.12 22.73 -4.87
N LEU A 339 17.42 22.58 -3.73
CA LEU A 339 17.11 23.68 -2.83
C LEU A 339 18.38 24.27 -2.21
N LEU A 340 19.35 23.44 -1.81
CA LEU A 340 20.59 23.88 -1.18
C LEU A 340 21.51 24.65 -2.13
N ILE A 341 21.56 24.27 -3.41
CA ILE A 341 22.40 24.94 -4.43
C ILE A 341 21.66 26.07 -5.16
N SER A 342 20.38 26.30 -4.84
CA SER A 342 19.61 27.40 -5.43
C SER A 342 20.16 28.74 -4.97
N HIS A 343 20.43 29.63 -5.91
CA HIS A 343 20.98 30.96 -5.68
C HIS A 343 20.33 32.01 -6.59
N PRO A 344 20.45 33.32 -6.29
CA PRO A 344 20.02 34.38 -7.20
C PRO A 344 20.65 34.19 -8.58
N GLY A 345 19.83 34.19 -9.64
CA GLY A 345 20.26 33.89 -11.01
C GLY A 345 20.25 32.41 -11.41
N SER A 346 19.69 31.52 -10.58
CA SER A 346 19.40 30.14 -11.01
C SER A 346 18.44 30.11 -12.21
N LEU A 347 18.52 29.01 -12.98
CA LEU A 347 17.88 28.88 -14.30
C LEU A 347 16.35 29.12 -14.26
N PHE A 348 15.66 28.63 -13.23
CA PHE A 348 14.20 28.73 -13.13
C PHE A 348 13.76 29.77 -12.10
N GLN A 349 12.69 30.49 -12.43
CA GLN A 349 11.98 31.39 -11.51
C GLN A 349 10.59 30.84 -11.25
N LEU A 350 10.37 30.32 -10.04
CA LEU A 350 9.07 29.75 -9.66
C LEU A 350 8.29 30.75 -8.80
N PRO A 351 6.98 30.93 -9.06
CA PRO A 351 6.12 31.67 -8.15
C PRO A 351 6.10 31.03 -6.76
N ASN A 352 6.03 31.81 -5.68
CA ASN A 352 5.94 31.27 -4.32
C ASN A 352 4.74 30.32 -4.11
N LYS A 353 3.65 30.52 -4.87
CA LYS A 353 2.47 29.64 -4.92
C LYS A 353 2.79 28.21 -5.34
N PHE A 354 3.85 27.98 -6.12
CA PHE A 354 4.32 26.64 -6.47
C PHE A 354 4.60 25.79 -5.22
N PHE A 355 5.28 26.38 -4.23
CA PHE A 355 5.61 25.71 -2.97
C PHE A 355 4.41 25.51 -2.05
N GLN A 356 3.30 26.20 -2.32
CA GLN A 356 2.02 25.95 -1.65
C GLN A 356 1.28 24.74 -2.24
N GLY A 357 1.70 24.22 -3.40
CA GLY A 357 1.09 23.06 -4.05
C GLY A 357 1.33 21.72 -3.35
N SER A 358 2.22 21.67 -2.36
CA SER A 358 2.56 20.44 -1.63
C SER A 358 3.01 20.76 -0.21
N ILE A 359 2.42 20.11 0.79
CA ILE A 359 2.84 20.25 2.20
C ILE A 359 4.31 19.85 2.37
N LEU A 360 4.72 18.72 1.78
CA LEU A 360 6.08 18.22 1.89
C LEU A 360 7.09 19.16 1.22
N VAL A 361 6.87 19.52 -0.04
CA VAL A 361 7.83 20.36 -0.77
C VAL A 361 7.85 21.78 -0.22
N GLY A 362 6.71 22.35 0.14
CA GLY A 362 6.63 23.67 0.76
C GLY A 362 7.34 23.73 2.11
N SER A 363 7.14 22.72 2.97
CA SER A 363 7.80 22.67 4.28
C SER A 363 9.32 22.49 4.16
N LEU A 364 9.80 21.63 3.27
CA LEU A 364 11.23 21.46 2.98
C LEU A 364 11.85 22.73 2.41
N ALA A 365 11.18 23.34 1.42
CA ALA A 365 11.63 24.60 0.84
C ALA A 365 11.72 25.69 1.91
N ARG A 366 10.76 25.75 2.85
CA ARG A 366 10.79 26.73 3.94
C ARG A 366 11.98 26.55 4.87
N VAL A 367 12.30 25.31 5.22
CA VAL A 367 13.46 25.00 6.06
C VAL A 367 14.76 25.40 5.37
N VAL A 368 14.87 25.19 4.06
CA VAL A 368 16.13 25.42 3.31
C VAL A 368 16.28 26.86 2.82
N LEU A 369 15.26 27.42 2.16
CA LEU A 369 15.31 28.73 1.51
C LEU A 369 14.92 29.89 2.44
N GLY A 370 14.33 29.59 3.59
CA GLY A 370 14.00 30.59 4.62
C GLY A 370 13.13 31.73 4.09
N SER A 371 13.55 32.97 4.32
CA SER A 371 12.82 34.19 3.92
C SER A 371 12.73 34.40 2.41
N SER A 372 13.56 33.71 1.61
CA SER A 372 13.53 33.83 0.15
C SER A 372 12.17 33.43 -0.46
N LEU A 373 11.40 32.59 0.23
CA LEU A 373 10.05 32.19 -0.20
C LEU A 373 8.97 33.25 -0.04
N GLN A 374 9.27 34.36 0.64
CA GLN A 374 8.37 35.52 0.72
C GLN A 374 8.44 36.37 -0.55
N ALA A 375 9.50 36.21 -1.35
CA ALA A 375 9.57 36.85 -2.65
C ALA A 375 8.47 36.29 -3.58
N PRO A 376 7.87 37.11 -4.45
CA PRO A 376 6.85 36.64 -5.39
C PRO A 376 7.39 35.57 -6.35
N LEU A 377 8.67 35.71 -6.74
CA LEU A 377 9.41 34.79 -7.58
C LEU A 377 10.66 34.33 -6.86
N VAL A 378 10.92 33.02 -6.91
CA VAL A 378 12.04 32.37 -6.24
C VAL A 378 12.90 31.70 -7.31
N ASN A 379 14.17 32.08 -7.36
CA ASN A 379 15.14 31.44 -8.25
C ASN A 379 15.49 30.05 -7.71
N VAL A 380 15.35 29.02 -8.53
CA VAL A 380 15.64 27.64 -8.15
C VAL A 380 16.45 26.89 -9.20
N HIS A 381 17.25 25.95 -8.69
CA HIS A 381 17.98 25.01 -9.52
C HIS A 381 17.03 23.99 -10.19
N PRO A 382 17.28 23.53 -11.43
CA PRO A 382 16.46 22.52 -12.13
C PRO A 382 16.15 21.25 -11.32
N LEU A 383 17.09 20.83 -10.47
CA LEU A 383 16.91 19.67 -9.57
C LEU A 383 15.70 19.80 -8.63
N VAL A 384 15.28 21.03 -8.27
CA VAL A 384 14.08 21.25 -7.46
C VAL A 384 12.83 20.76 -8.21
N ILE A 385 12.72 21.10 -9.48
CA ILE A 385 11.58 20.70 -10.33
C ILE A 385 11.61 19.19 -10.58
N ILE A 386 12.79 18.64 -10.91
CA ILE A 386 12.98 17.20 -11.15
C ILE A 386 12.61 16.39 -9.89
N GLY A 387 13.13 16.80 -8.73
CA GLY A 387 12.82 16.13 -7.46
C GLY A 387 11.36 16.26 -7.07
N TRP A 388 10.73 17.42 -7.27
CA TRP A 388 9.29 17.59 -7.04
C TRP A 388 8.45 16.71 -7.97
N LEU A 389 8.73 16.68 -9.28
CA LEU A 389 8.05 15.82 -10.24
C LEU A 389 8.18 14.34 -9.86
N GLY A 390 9.38 13.91 -9.47
CA GLY A 390 9.61 12.55 -9.01
C GLY A 390 8.83 12.17 -7.75
N LEU A 391 8.75 13.09 -6.78
CA LEU A 391 7.92 12.88 -5.58
C LEU A 391 6.44 12.79 -5.96
N VAL A 392 5.96 13.62 -6.89
CA VAL A 392 4.56 13.59 -7.37
C VAL A 392 4.27 12.26 -8.07
N ILE A 393 5.12 11.81 -9.01
CA ILE A 393 4.98 10.51 -9.69
C ILE A 393 4.96 9.37 -8.67
N THR A 394 5.90 9.39 -7.71
CA THR A 394 5.98 8.40 -6.63
C THR A 394 4.70 8.40 -5.79
N ALA A 395 4.20 9.58 -5.41
CA ALA A 395 2.99 9.71 -4.61
C ALA A 395 1.74 9.23 -5.37
N LEU A 396 1.65 9.48 -6.68
CA LEU A 396 0.56 8.97 -7.51
C LEU A 396 0.55 7.43 -7.53
N ASN A 397 1.71 6.79 -7.62
CA ASN A 397 1.82 5.32 -7.51
C ASN A 397 1.51 4.80 -6.09
N LEU A 398 1.70 5.63 -5.06
CA LEU A 398 1.31 5.30 -3.68
C LEU A 398 -0.18 5.51 -3.38
N MET A 399 -1.00 5.93 -4.34
CA MET A 399 -2.45 6.01 -4.15
C MET A 399 -3.03 4.63 -3.84
N PRO A 400 -3.95 4.51 -2.85
CA PRO A 400 -4.50 3.24 -2.42
C PRO A 400 -5.59 2.74 -3.38
N ALA A 401 -5.20 2.45 -4.62
CA ALA A 401 -6.09 2.04 -5.69
C ALA A 401 -5.53 0.89 -6.53
N GLY A 402 -6.25 -0.22 -6.56
CA GLY A 402 -6.03 -1.31 -7.49
C GLY A 402 -4.63 -1.92 -7.43
N GLN A 403 -4.01 -2.08 -8.60
CA GLN A 403 -2.66 -2.64 -8.76
C GLN A 403 -1.52 -1.61 -8.61
N LEU A 404 -1.84 -0.35 -8.29
CA LEU A 404 -0.81 0.62 -7.91
C LEU A 404 -0.07 0.14 -6.66
N ASP A 405 1.13 0.67 -6.44
CA ASP A 405 1.96 0.30 -5.29
C ASP A 405 1.25 0.56 -3.95
N GLY A 406 0.54 1.68 -3.84
CA GLY A 406 -0.31 1.98 -2.68
C GLY A 406 -1.46 1.00 -2.49
N GLY A 407 -2.10 0.58 -3.58
CA GLY A 407 -3.16 -0.44 -3.58
C GLY A 407 -2.65 -1.80 -3.12
N ARG A 408 -1.48 -2.21 -3.61
CA ARG A 408 -0.76 -3.43 -3.19
C ARG A 408 -0.32 -3.37 -1.73
N ILE A 409 0.16 -2.22 -1.24
CA ILE A 409 0.47 -1.99 0.18
C ILE A 409 -0.78 -2.17 1.05
N VAL A 410 -1.89 -1.53 0.69
CA VAL A 410 -3.16 -1.66 1.43
C VAL A 410 -3.68 -3.10 1.39
N GLN A 411 -3.58 -3.78 0.25
CA GLN A 411 -3.96 -5.18 0.13
C GLN A 411 -3.09 -6.09 1.00
N ALA A 412 -1.78 -5.85 1.03
CA ALA A 412 -0.87 -6.63 1.84
C ALA A 412 -1.14 -6.45 3.34
N ILE A 413 -1.41 -5.23 3.81
CA ILE A 413 -1.64 -4.95 5.25
C ILE A 413 -3.07 -5.32 5.68
N TYR A 414 -4.09 -4.90 4.93
CA TYR A 414 -5.49 -4.96 5.37
C TYR A 414 -6.35 -5.98 4.60
N GLY A 415 -5.74 -6.73 3.69
CA GLY A 415 -6.41 -7.75 2.89
C GLY A 415 -7.19 -7.20 1.69
N ARG A 416 -7.70 -8.12 0.86
CA ARG A 416 -8.32 -7.82 -0.44
C ARG A 416 -9.59 -6.99 -0.32
N LYS A 417 -10.45 -7.30 0.68
CA LYS A 417 -11.74 -6.61 0.88
C LYS A 417 -11.52 -5.12 1.15
N THR A 418 -10.55 -4.78 1.99
CA THR A 418 -10.20 -3.41 2.34
C THR A 418 -9.56 -2.68 1.16
N ALA A 419 -8.66 -3.33 0.43
CA ALA A 419 -8.05 -2.75 -0.78
C ALA A 419 -9.09 -2.42 -1.86
N GLY A 420 -10.10 -3.28 -2.07
CA GLY A 420 -11.20 -2.99 -2.99
C GLY A 420 -12.00 -1.75 -2.57
N ARG A 421 -12.32 -1.62 -1.28
CA ARG A 421 -13.01 -0.43 -0.73
C ARG A 421 -12.16 0.84 -0.86
N ALA A 422 -10.86 0.75 -0.57
CA ALA A 422 -9.92 1.86 -0.71
C ALA A 422 -9.80 2.33 -2.17
N THR A 423 -9.84 1.39 -3.12
CA THR A 423 -9.83 1.68 -4.56
C THR A 423 -11.08 2.47 -4.97
N ILE A 424 -12.25 2.04 -4.53
CA ILE A 424 -13.51 2.74 -4.79
C ILE A 424 -13.47 4.15 -4.18
N ALA A 425 -13.02 4.28 -2.93
CA ALA A 425 -12.90 5.58 -2.27
C ALA A 425 -11.94 6.52 -3.02
N THR A 426 -10.80 5.99 -3.48
CA THR A 426 -9.81 6.76 -4.27
C THR A 426 -10.39 7.19 -5.61
N LEU A 427 -11.12 6.32 -6.31
CA LEU A 427 -11.78 6.67 -7.57
C LEU A 427 -12.86 7.74 -7.39
N ILE A 428 -13.66 7.67 -6.33
CA ILE A 428 -14.65 8.72 -6.00
C ILE A 428 -13.95 10.05 -5.73
N LEU A 429 -12.88 10.02 -4.92
CA LEU A 429 -12.11 11.23 -4.62
C LEU A 429 -11.50 11.83 -5.90
N LEU A 430 -10.87 11.01 -6.74
CA LEU A 430 -10.31 11.45 -8.02
C LEU A 430 -11.40 11.99 -8.95
N ALA A 431 -12.58 11.39 -9.00
CA ALA A 431 -13.71 11.90 -9.77
C ALA A 431 -14.15 13.29 -9.29
N LEU A 432 -14.21 13.53 -7.98
CA LEU A 432 -14.53 14.86 -7.44
C LEU A 432 -13.43 15.89 -7.77
N VAL A 433 -12.16 15.52 -7.60
CA VAL A 433 -11.02 16.40 -7.90
C VAL A 433 -10.90 16.66 -9.41
N SER A 434 -11.31 15.71 -10.26
CA SER A 434 -11.26 15.82 -11.72
C SER A 434 -12.09 16.99 -12.27
N LEU A 435 -13.10 17.46 -11.53
CA LEU A 435 -13.91 18.61 -11.92
C LEU A 435 -13.11 19.91 -12.03
N GLY A 436 -11.99 20.02 -11.31
CA GLY A 436 -11.11 21.19 -11.32
C GLY A 436 -9.66 20.89 -11.72
N ASN A 437 -9.32 19.63 -11.99
CA ASN A 437 -7.94 19.23 -12.27
C ASN A 437 -7.88 18.12 -13.35
N THR A 438 -7.42 18.48 -14.54
CA THR A 438 -7.26 17.57 -15.68
C THR A 438 -6.30 16.41 -15.39
N LEU A 439 -5.27 16.63 -14.57
CA LEU A 439 -4.33 15.57 -14.18
C LEU A 439 -5.03 14.47 -13.37
N ALA A 440 -5.92 14.87 -12.44
CA ALA A 440 -6.71 13.94 -11.65
C ALA A 440 -7.71 13.16 -12.53
N MET A 441 -8.28 13.82 -13.55
CA MET A 441 -9.15 13.16 -14.54
C MET A 441 -8.40 12.05 -15.29
N TYR A 442 -7.20 12.34 -15.79
CA TYR A 442 -6.39 11.36 -16.49
C TYR A 442 -6.08 10.14 -15.61
N TRP A 443 -5.67 10.38 -14.35
CA TRP A 443 -5.42 9.30 -13.40
C TRP A 443 -6.65 8.48 -13.05
N ALA A 444 -7.82 9.12 -12.90
CA ALA A 444 -9.07 8.40 -12.68
C ALA A 444 -9.35 7.42 -13.82
N ILE A 445 -9.15 7.85 -15.08
CA ILE A 445 -9.32 7.02 -16.27
C ILE A 445 -8.31 5.87 -16.30
N VAL A 446 -7.02 6.15 -16.10
CA VAL A 446 -5.96 5.13 -16.08
C VAL A 446 -6.25 4.07 -15.01
N ILE A 447 -6.58 4.49 -13.79
CA ILE A 447 -6.88 3.55 -12.72
C ILE A 447 -8.12 2.73 -13.07
N PHE A 448 -9.20 3.39 -13.49
CA PHE A 448 -10.47 2.72 -13.77
C PHE A 448 -10.34 1.64 -14.85
N PHE A 449 -9.59 1.90 -15.94
CA PHE A 449 -9.48 0.96 -17.06
C PHE A 449 -8.29 -0.02 -16.94
N LEU A 450 -7.16 0.41 -16.38
CA LEU A 450 -5.92 -0.37 -16.44
C LEU A 450 -5.54 -1.01 -15.11
N GLN A 451 -5.94 -0.43 -13.97
CA GLN A 451 -5.38 -0.81 -12.67
C GLN A 451 -6.42 -1.14 -11.59
N ARG A 452 -7.73 -0.96 -11.80
CA ARG A 452 -8.76 -1.02 -10.74
C ARG A 452 -8.84 -2.32 -9.94
N ASP A 453 -8.40 -3.44 -10.52
CA ASP A 453 -8.56 -4.74 -9.91
C ASP A 453 -7.51 -4.97 -8.82
N ALA A 454 -7.86 -5.71 -7.76
CA ALA A 454 -6.88 -6.10 -6.75
C ALA A 454 -5.82 -7.04 -7.36
N GLU A 455 -4.62 -7.02 -6.81
CA GLU A 455 -3.54 -7.92 -7.23
C GLU A 455 -3.94 -9.38 -7.03
N ARG A 456 -3.43 -10.30 -7.87
CA ARG A 456 -3.79 -11.73 -7.78
C ARG A 456 -3.53 -12.30 -6.37
N PRO A 457 -4.29 -13.31 -5.93
CA PRO A 457 -4.06 -13.91 -4.62
C PRO A 457 -2.65 -14.45 -4.47
N SER A 458 -2.04 -14.17 -3.31
CA SER A 458 -0.79 -14.82 -2.92
C SER A 458 -1.07 -16.29 -2.53
N LEU A 459 -0.05 -17.15 -2.61
CA LEU A 459 -0.16 -18.55 -2.17
C LEU A 459 -0.58 -18.64 -0.69
N ASN A 460 -0.17 -17.69 0.14
CA ASN A 460 -0.64 -17.54 1.51
C ASN A 460 -1.11 -16.10 1.78
N GLU A 461 -2.42 -15.90 1.82
CA GLU A 461 -3.04 -14.61 2.15
C GLU A 461 -3.50 -14.48 3.62
N VAL A 462 -3.51 -15.59 4.37
CA VAL A 462 -3.94 -15.58 5.78
C VAL A 462 -2.84 -15.00 6.68
N THR A 463 -1.57 -15.17 6.33
CA THR A 463 -0.47 -14.67 7.14
C THR A 463 -0.28 -13.17 6.94
N GLU A 464 -0.50 -12.40 8.00
CA GLU A 464 -0.35 -10.95 7.98
C GLU A 464 1.13 -10.51 7.96
N PRO A 465 1.43 -9.34 7.37
CA PRO A 465 2.72 -8.67 7.55
C PRO A 465 2.97 -8.28 9.01
N ASP A 466 4.23 -8.09 9.39
CA ASP A 466 4.60 -7.62 10.72
C ASP A 466 4.35 -6.11 10.92
N ASP A 467 4.23 -5.69 12.18
CA ASP A 467 3.93 -4.28 12.53
C ASP A 467 4.95 -3.27 11.96
N ALA A 468 6.20 -3.68 11.73
CA ALA A 468 7.21 -2.83 11.12
C ALA A 468 6.85 -2.48 9.66
N ARG A 469 6.37 -3.47 8.89
CA ARG A 469 5.82 -3.24 7.54
C ARG A 469 4.57 -2.40 7.59
N ALA A 470 3.67 -2.65 8.54
CA ALA A 470 2.48 -1.81 8.70
C ALA A 470 2.84 -0.33 8.95
N ALA A 471 3.82 -0.06 9.81
CA ALA A 471 4.33 1.29 10.07
C ALA A 471 4.96 1.94 8.83
N LEU A 472 5.78 1.19 8.08
CA LEU A 472 6.37 1.68 6.82
C LEU A 472 5.30 1.97 5.77
N GLY A 473 4.27 1.14 5.67
CA GLY A 473 3.15 1.37 4.77
C GLY A 473 2.36 2.62 5.13
N LEU A 474 2.12 2.84 6.43
CA LEU A 474 1.49 4.08 6.90
C LEU A 474 2.35 5.31 6.62
N LEU A 475 3.67 5.21 6.83
CA LEU A 475 4.60 6.28 6.47
C LEU A 475 4.55 6.60 4.97
N ALA A 476 4.54 5.58 4.10
CA ALA A 476 4.44 5.79 2.66
C ALA A 476 3.13 6.48 2.26
N LEU A 477 2.00 6.05 2.81
CA LEU A 477 0.70 6.71 2.59
C LEU A 477 0.68 8.13 3.15
N PHE A 478 1.31 8.37 4.30
CA PHE A 478 1.46 9.73 4.84
C PHE A 478 2.29 10.62 3.91
N LEU A 479 3.43 10.12 3.41
CA LEU A 479 4.28 10.85 2.48
C LEU A 479 3.54 11.17 1.17
N MET A 480 2.76 10.23 0.64
CA MET A 480 1.85 10.48 -0.48
C MET A 480 0.91 11.65 -0.18
N ILE A 481 0.14 11.59 0.92
CA ILE A 481 -0.82 12.65 1.27
C ILE A 481 -0.10 13.99 1.40
N SER A 482 1.04 14.02 2.09
CA SER A 482 1.83 15.24 2.28
C SER A 482 2.39 15.80 0.97
N THR A 483 2.61 14.94 -0.03
CA THR A 483 3.12 15.35 -1.35
C THR A 483 2.00 15.91 -2.22
N LEU A 484 0.84 15.25 -2.25
CA LEU A 484 -0.27 15.60 -3.14
C LEU A 484 -1.20 16.68 -2.60
N LEU A 485 -1.27 16.87 -1.28
CA LEU A 485 -2.13 17.90 -0.70
C LEU A 485 -1.44 19.28 -0.72
N PRO A 486 -2.14 20.31 -1.19
CA PRO A 486 -1.64 21.68 -1.11
C PRO A 486 -1.74 22.23 0.31
N LEU A 487 -0.86 23.20 0.62
CA LEU A 487 -0.95 24.02 1.82
C LEU A 487 -2.16 24.96 1.69
N THR A 488 -2.99 25.01 2.73
CA THR A 488 -4.02 26.04 2.82
C THR A 488 -3.37 27.42 2.95
N PRO A 489 -3.98 28.50 2.42
CA PRO A 489 -3.40 29.85 2.52
C PRO A 489 -3.07 30.27 3.95
N ALA A 490 -3.91 29.87 4.92
CA ALA A 490 -3.68 30.12 6.34
C ALA A 490 -2.43 29.39 6.88
N LEU A 491 -2.22 28.14 6.46
CA LEU A 491 -1.03 27.37 6.84
C LEU A 491 0.22 27.86 6.11
N ALA A 492 0.11 28.21 4.83
CA ALA A 492 1.19 28.80 4.04
C ALA A 492 1.70 30.11 4.65
N GLY A 493 0.80 31.03 5.02
CA GLY A 493 1.17 32.28 5.69
C GLY A 493 1.82 32.05 7.07
N LYS A 494 1.35 31.05 7.83
CA LYS A 494 1.99 30.66 9.11
C LYS A 494 3.38 30.04 8.91
N LEU A 495 3.57 29.29 7.84
CA LEU A 495 4.85 28.74 7.44
C LEU A 495 5.75 29.80 6.80
N GLY A 496 5.27 31.03 6.55
CA GLY A 496 6.06 32.09 5.92
C GLY A 496 6.32 31.84 4.44
N ILE A 497 5.39 31.17 3.76
CA ILE A 497 5.39 30.91 2.32
C ILE A 497 4.33 31.81 1.68
N GLY A 498 4.76 32.87 1.00
CA GLY A 498 3.86 33.88 0.44
C GLY A 498 3.71 35.11 1.32
#